data_AF-A0A843Y9G5-F1
#
_entry.id   AF-A0A843Y9G5-F1
#
_cell.length_a   1.000
_cell.length_b   1.000
_cell.length_c   1.000
_cell.angle_alpha   90.00
_cell.angle_beta   90.00
_cell.angle_gamma   90.00
#
_symmetry.space_group_name_H-M   'P 1'
#
loop_
_entity.id
_entity.type
_entity.pdbx_description
1 polymer ?
#
loop_
_entity_poly.entity_id
_entity_poly.type
_entity_poly.pdbx_seq_one_letter_code
_entity_poly.pdbx_strand_id
1 'polypeptide(L)' 'MAATAHTTSMSLTQNAQSGFVGGLVAKVKAYAIYRKSLNELRALSNRELADLGLSRSMIKRVALEAAYDNI' A
#
# COMPACT_ATOMS: atom_id res chain seq x y z
N MET A 1 50.59 -7.37 -26.96
CA MET A 1 49.45 -6.60 -27.50
C MET A 1 48.23 -6.92 -26.65
N ALA A 2 47.78 -5.94 -25.89
CA ALA A 2 46.68 -6.02 -24.94
C ALA A 2 45.34 -5.74 -25.63
N ALA A 3 44.28 -6.46 -25.24
CA ALA A 3 42.97 -5.91 -24.91
C ALA A 3 41.97 -7.06 -24.66
N THR A 4 41.74 -7.37 -23.38
CA THR A 4 40.58 -8.13 -22.91
C THR A 4 39.35 -7.24 -23.05
N ALA A 5 38.47 -7.55 -24.01
CA ALA A 5 37.20 -6.83 -24.17
C ALA A 5 36.18 -7.36 -23.16
N HIS A 6 36.02 -6.64 -22.04
CA HIS A 6 34.86 -6.79 -21.17
C HIS A 6 33.66 -6.14 -21.89
N THR A 7 32.90 -6.92 -22.64
CA THR A 7 31.59 -6.49 -23.11
C THR A 7 30.61 -6.60 -21.95
N THR A 8 30.54 -5.54 -21.14
CA THR A 8 29.44 -5.30 -20.23
C THR A 8 28.17 -5.18 -21.08
N SER A 9 27.40 -6.27 -21.13
CA SER A 9 26.05 -6.27 -21.69
C SER A 9 25.21 -5.27 -20.91
N MET A 10 25.04 -4.08 -21.48
CA MET A 10 24.09 -3.10 -20.98
C MET A 10 22.70 -3.69 -21.14
N SER A 11 22.16 -4.23 -20.05
CA SER A 11 20.75 -4.60 -19.93
C SER A 11 19.91 -3.32 -19.89
N LEU A 12 19.52 -2.81 -21.07
CA LEU A 12 18.62 -1.67 -21.24
C LEU A 12 17.14 -1.98 -20.88
N THR A 13 16.86 -3.07 -20.17
CA THR A 13 15.53 -3.39 -19.64
C THR A 13 15.52 -3.20 -18.13
N GLN A 14 15.76 -1.97 -17.68
CA GLN A 14 15.56 -1.58 -16.28
C GLN A 14 14.42 -0.56 -16.20
N ASN A 15 13.25 -1.07 -15.80
CA ASN A 15 12.29 -0.41 -14.92
C ASN A 15 11.60 0.89 -15.32
N ALA A 16 11.79 1.46 -16.52
CA ALA A 16 11.09 2.70 -16.89
C ALA A 16 9.54 2.56 -16.97
N GLN A 17 9.02 1.33 -17.11
CA GLN A 17 7.57 1.07 -17.18
C GLN A 17 6.94 0.76 -15.80
N SER A 18 7.72 0.42 -14.78
CA SER A 18 7.17 0.00 -13.48
C SER A 18 6.84 1.15 -12.53
N GLY A 19 7.35 2.36 -12.78
CA GLY A 19 7.11 3.51 -11.90
C GLY A 19 5.66 4.01 -11.93
N PHE A 20 5.05 4.08 -13.12
CA PHE A 20 3.68 4.59 -13.27
C PHE A 20 2.61 3.53 -12.98
N VAL A 21 2.78 2.31 -13.51
CA VAL A 21 1.84 1.20 -13.27
C VAL A 21 1.93 0.71 -11.83
N GLY A 22 3.15 0.61 -11.27
CA GLY A 22 3.35 0.21 -9.87
C GLY A 22 2.73 1.18 -8.88
N GLY A 23 2.88 2.49 -9.09
CA GLY A 23 2.28 3.51 -8.25
C GLY A 23 0.75 3.51 -8.29
N LEU A 24 0.15 3.20 -9.44
CA LEU A 24 -1.31 3.10 -9.57
C LEU A 24 -1.86 1.86 -8.87
N VAL A 25 -1.18 0.71 -9.03
CA VAL A 25 -1.55 -0.55 -8.38
C VAL A 25 -1.46 -0.43 -6.86
N ALA A 26 -0.40 0.21 -6.33
CA ALA A 26 -0.25 0.45 -4.90
C ALA A 26 -1.41 1.29 -4.32
N LYS A 27 -1.79 2.38 -5.00
CA LYS A 27 -2.91 3.23 -4.59
C LYS A 27 -4.25 2.49 -4.59
N VAL A 28 -4.51 1.67 -5.61
CA VAL A 28 -5.74 0.88 -5.69
C VAL A 28 -5.82 -0.16 -4.57
N LYS A 29 -4.71 -0.84 -4.28
CA LYS A 29 -4.63 -1.80 -3.16
C LYS A 29 -4.88 -1.11 -1.81
N ALA A 30 -4.20 0.01 -1.56
CA ALA A 30 -4.41 0.81 -0.35
C ALA A 30 -5.88 1.23 -0.20
N TYR A 31 -6.49 1.71 -1.29
CA TYR A 31 -7.89 2.12 -1.27
C TYR A 31 -8.86 0.96 -1.00
N ALA A 32 -8.57 -0.24 -1.54
CA ALA A 32 -9.35 -1.43 -1.28
C ALA A 32 -9.29 -1.83 0.21
N ILE A 33 -8.09 -1.81 0.81
CA ILE A 33 -7.88 -2.08 2.23
C ILE A 33 -8.63 -1.05 3.09
N TYR A 34 -8.44 0.24 2.80
CA TYR A 34 -9.13 1.32 3.50
C TYR A 34 -10.65 1.13 3.52
N ARG A 35 -11.26 0.85 2.36
CA ARG A 35 -12.72 0.66 2.29
C ARG A 35 -13.20 -0.57 3.06
N LYS A 36 -12.44 -1.67 2.99
CA LYS A 36 -12.75 -2.89 3.73
C LYS A 36 -12.70 -2.62 5.23
N SER A 37 -11.58 -2.12 5.74
CA SER A 37 -11.40 -1.80 7.16
C SER A 37 -12.41 -0.76 7.65
N LEU A 38 -12.72 0.26 6.84
CA LEU A 38 -13.73 1.27 7.18
C LEU A 38 -15.12 0.65 7.34
N ASN A 39 -15.51 -0.27 6.45
CA ASN A 39 -16.81 -0.93 6.53
C ASN A 39 -16.89 -1.87 7.73
N GLU A 40 -15.84 -2.64 8.00
CA GLU A 40 -15.76 -3.53 9.17
C GLU A 40 -15.84 -2.73 10.48
N LEU A 41 -15.03 -1.68 10.63
CA LEU A 41 -15.07 -0.77 11.79
C LEU A 41 -16.41 -0.04 11.93
N ARG A 42 -17.11 0.22 10.82
CA ARG A 42 -18.44 0.82 10.86
C ARG A 42 -19.53 -0.18 11.26
N ALA A 43 -19.38 -1.45 10.87
CA ALA A 43 -20.31 -2.52 11.22
C ALA A 43 -20.26 -2.84 12.72
N LEU A 44 -19.11 -2.64 13.37
CA LEU A 44 -18.97 -2.75 14.82
C LEU A 44 -19.89 -1.76 15.57
N SER A 45 -20.45 -2.24 16.68
CA SER A 45 -21.30 -1.48 17.60
C SER A 45 -20.47 -0.53 18.47
N ASN A 46 -21.13 0.42 19.13
CA ASN A 46 -20.44 1.36 20.02
C ASN A 46 -19.77 0.66 21.23
N ARG A 47 -20.31 -0.49 21.68
CA ARG A 47 -19.69 -1.27 22.76
C ARG A 47 -18.42 -1.95 22.26
N GLU A 48 -18.47 -2.64 21.13
CA GLU A 48 -17.28 -3.31 20.58
C GLU A 48 -16.18 -2.31 20.24
N LEU A 49 -16.54 -1.12 19.75
CA LEU A 49 -15.59 -0.02 19.57
C LEU A 49 -15.00 0.44 20.92
N ALA A 50 -15.81 0.57 21.96
CA ALA A 50 -15.35 0.96 23.29
C ALA A 50 -14.45 -0.11 23.93
N ASP A 51 -14.73 -1.39 23.70
CA ASP A 51 -13.90 -2.52 24.18
C ASP A 51 -12.51 -2.47 23.52
N LEU A 52 -12.43 -2.00 22.28
CA LEU A 52 -11.18 -1.74 21.57
C LEU A 52 -10.54 -0.38 21.93
N GLY A 53 -11.18 0.42 22.78
CA GLY A 53 -10.72 1.79 23.12
C GLY A 53 -10.86 2.79 21.96
N LEU A 54 -11.73 2.52 20.99
CA LEU A 54 -11.94 3.34 19.80
C LEU A 54 -13.25 4.13 19.87
N SER A 55 -13.23 5.35 19.34
CA SER A 55 -14.43 6.16 19.12
C SER A 55 -14.82 6.21 17.64
N ARG A 56 -16.10 6.48 17.35
CA ARG A 56 -16.63 6.57 15.96
C ARG A 56 -15.87 7.55 15.08
N SER A 57 -15.34 8.63 15.65
CA SER A 57 -14.52 9.62 14.92
C SER A 57 -13.14 9.08 14.54
N MET A 58 -12.59 8.13 15.30
CA MET A 58 -11.27 7.54 15.04
C MET A 58 -11.30 6.49 13.93
N ILE A 59 -12.46 5.90 13.63
CA ILE A 59 -12.60 4.84 12.62
C ILE A 59 -11.93 5.23 11.30
N LYS A 60 -12.16 6.45 10.81
CA LYS A 60 -11.61 6.90 9.54
C LYS A 60 -10.08 6.96 9.57
N ARG A 61 -9.51 7.39 10.70
CA ARG A 61 -8.05 7.47 10.89
C ARG A 61 -7.44 6.08 10.95
N VAL A 62 -8.01 5.17 11.75
CA VAL A 62 -7.51 3.79 11.90
C VAL A 62 -7.59 3.02 10.58
N ALA A 63 -8.70 3.16 9.84
CA ALA A 63 -8.82 2.54 8.52
C ALA A 63 -7.79 3.09 7.52
N LEU A 64 -7.43 4.37 7.64
CA LEU A 64 -6.37 5.01 6.85
C LEU A 64 -5.00 4.44 7.21
N GLU A 65 -4.69 4.36 8.50
CA GLU A 65 -3.42 3.82 9.01
C GLU A 65 -3.21 2.37 8.57
N ALA A 66 -4.22 1.52 8.74
CA ALA A 66 -4.20 0.13 8.27
C ALA A 66 -3.98 -0.01 6.75
N ALA A 67 -4.43 0.98 5.96
CA ALA A 67 -4.28 0.98 4.52
C ALA A 67 -2.90 1.42 4.03
N TYR A 68 -2.21 2.30 4.77
CA TYR A 68 -0.89 2.81 4.42
C TYR A 68 0.26 2.03 5.04
N ASP A 69 0.05 1.40 6.21
CA ASP A 69 1.03 0.48 6.81
C ASP A 69 1.21 -0.81 6.00
N ASN A 70 0.25 -1.14 5.12
CA ASN A 70 0.25 -2.37 4.31
C ASN A 70 0.80 -2.18 2.87
N ILE A 71 1.43 -1.03 2.59
CA ILE A 71 2.01 -0.69 1.27
C ILE A 71 3.53 -0.77 1.34
#